data_AF-A0A6G9YLA0-F1
#
_entry.id   AF-A0A6G9YLA0-F1
#
_cell.length_a   1.000
_cell.length_b   1.000
_cell.length_c   1.000
_cell.angle_alpha   90.00
_cell.angle_beta   90.00
_cell.angle_gamma   90.00
#
_symmetry.space_group_name_H-M   'P 1'
#
loop_
_entity.id
_entity.type
_entity.pdbx_description
1 polymer ?
#
loop_
_entity_poly.entity_id
_entity_poly.type
_entity_poly.pdbx_seq_one_letter_code
_entity_poly.pdbx_strand_id
1 'polypeptide(L)'
;MKRVGAAVATALATLALSSISTSVAHAAGQSEVHIQFDSADLGDYAFFEGKLKWDDNGGYSVDGHLLCDNRDHTTLRLEYGGETESWKKSEEIGCRGEEKNIVVSGKLAPNEKLELRLGSAMTEGGTQYTAGQKFDISPSGRSKTSVGFSVNRDGNVLKFNGELTWDGSGAYTVAGELSAKCWNTARQTVWLEYGGTSESWKHSSEVDCNSGSGRIEVSGKLAPGDKLELRLGNWLQLGGGTQTSERKQFDIFS
;
A
#
# COMPACT_ATOMS: atom_id res chain seq x y z
N MET A 1 44.36 -41.52 45.67
CA MET A 1 43.82 -41.06 44.38
C MET A 1 42.71 -42.01 43.94
N LYS A 2 41.44 -41.57 43.97
CA LYS A 2 40.33 -42.12 43.16
C LYS A 2 39.19 -41.10 43.23
N ARG A 3 38.75 -40.66 42.06
CA ARG A 3 37.90 -39.49 41.81
C ARG A 3 36.43 -39.79 42.10
N VAL A 4 35.76 -38.77 42.61
CA VAL A 4 34.30 -38.65 42.76
C VAL A 4 33.70 -38.47 41.36
N GLY A 5 32.69 -39.27 41.01
CA GLY A 5 31.91 -39.12 39.78
C GLY A 5 30.74 -38.16 40.02
N ALA A 6 30.73 -37.03 39.32
CA ALA A 6 29.61 -36.11 39.28
C ALA A 6 28.61 -36.56 38.21
N ALA A 7 27.35 -36.74 38.59
CA ALA A 7 26.25 -36.91 37.65
C ALA A 7 25.89 -35.55 37.04
N VAL A 8 26.05 -35.42 35.72
CA VAL A 8 25.60 -34.25 34.97
C VAL A 8 24.13 -34.47 34.62
N ALA A 9 23.25 -33.69 35.23
CA ALA A 9 21.84 -33.60 34.84
C ALA A 9 21.76 -32.75 33.56
N THR A 10 21.48 -33.39 32.44
CA THR A 10 21.17 -32.71 31.18
C THR A 10 19.72 -32.25 31.25
N ALA A 11 19.51 -30.96 31.49
CA ALA A 11 18.19 -30.35 31.31
C ALA A 11 17.89 -30.29 29.80
N LEU A 12 16.91 -31.06 29.34
CA LEU A 12 16.27 -30.83 28.05
C LEU A 12 15.45 -29.53 28.18
N ALA A 13 15.99 -28.43 27.64
CA ALA A 13 15.20 -27.25 27.36
C ALA A 13 14.36 -27.54 26.10
N THR A 14 13.09 -27.87 26.30
CA THR A 14 12.09 -27.88 25.23
C THR A 14 11.81 -26.43 24.84
N LEU A 15 12.64 -25.88 23.94
CA LEU A 15 12.34 -24.64 23.24
C LEU A 15 11.17 -24.92 22.29
N ALA A 16 9.95 -24.70 22.77
CA ALA A 16 8.82 -24.49 21.89
C ALA A 16 9.05 -23.14 21.19
N LEU A 17 9.65 -23.18 19.99
CA LEU A 17 9.59 -22.06 19.07
C LEU A 17 8.12 -21.91 18.66
N SER A 18 7.38 -21.02 19.31
CA SER A 18 6.15 -20.49 18.74
C SER A 18 6.56 -19.72 17.48
N SER A 19 6.23 -20.29 16.34
CA SER A 19 6.44 -19.68 15.03
C SER A 19 5.65 -18.36 15.00
N ILE A 20 6.37 -17.24 15.01
CA ILE A 20 5.85 -15.92 14.66
C ILE A 20 5.37 -16.03 13.21
N SER A 21 4.07 -16.28 13.03
CA SER A 21 3.45 -16.24 11.71
C SER A 21 3.17 -14.79 11.38
N THR A 22 4.20 -14.05 10.95
CA THR A 22 3.98 -12.80 10.21
C THR A 22 3.42 -13.18 8.85
N SER A 23 2.11 -13.33 8.76
CA SER A 23 1.39 -13.33 7.49
C SER A 23 1.47 -11.93 6.90
N VAL A 24 2.58 -11.60 6.24
CA VAL A 24 2.69 -10.35 5.49
C VAL A 24 1.94 -10.53 4.18
N ALA A 25 0.66 -10.16 4.16
CA ALA A 25 -0.10 -10.04 2.93
C ALA A 25 0.49 -8.88 2.10
N HIS A 26 1.47 -9.17 1.27
CA HIS A 26 1.83 -8.33 0.13
C HIS A 26 0.92 -8.70 -1.01
N ALA A 27 -0.07 -7.88 -1.37
CA ALA A 27 -0.74 -8.08 -2.64
C ALA A 27 -1.38 -6.80 -3.17
N ALA A 28 -0.60 -6.08 -3.97
CA ALA A 28 -1.18 -5.50 -5.18
C ALA A 28 -1.79 -6.66 -5.99
N GLY A 29 -3.11 -6.86 -5.90
CA GLY A 29 -3.86 -7.82 -6.73
C GLY A 29 -4.61 -8.94 -6.00
N GLN A 30 -4.58 -9.05 -4.67
CA GLN A 30 -5.55 -9.86 -3.93
C GLN A 30 -6.43 -8.91 -3.11
N SER A 31 -7.75 -8.98 -3.29
CA SER A 31 -8.72 -8.18 -2.54
C SER A 31 -9.35 -8.96 -1.39
N GLU A 32 -8.88 -10.18 -1.12
CA GLU A 32 -9.37 -11.07 -0.06
C GLU A 32 -8.23 -11.92 0.49
N VAL A 33 -8.12 -12.04 1.82
CA VAL A 33 -7.26 -13.01 2.52
C VAL A 33 -8.02 -13.72 3.63
N HIS A 34 -7.65 -14.96 3.86
CA HIS A 34 -8.13 -15.74 5.00
C HIS A 34 -7.34 -15.33 6.26
N ILE A 35 -8.03 -15.17 7.39
CA ILE A 35 -7.44 -14.83 8.68
C ILE A 35 -7.88 -15.85 9.71
N GLN A 36 -6.91 -16.32 10.50
CA GLN A 36 -7.17 -17.22 11.60
C GLN A 36 -6.40 -16.77 12.84
N PHE A 37 -7.06 -16.69 13.98
CA PHE A 37 -6.44 -16.48 15.28
C PHE A 37 -6.77 -17.66 16.18
N ASP A 38 -5.73 -18.37 16.61
CA ASP A 38 -5.83 -19.41 17.62
C ASP A 38 -5.09 -18.91 18.87
N SER A 39 -5.71 -19.04 20.04
CA SER A 39 -5.01 -18.70 21.27
C SER A 39 -4.95 -19.85 22.26
N ALA A 40 -3.95 -20.71 22.10
CA ALA A 40 -3.57 -21.65 23.16
C ALA A 40 -3.06 -20.92 24.41
N ASP A 41 -2.44 -19.74 24.24
CA ASP A 41 -1.84 -18.95 25.33
C ASP A 41 -2.88 -18.29 26.25
N LEU A 42 -4.13 -18.12 25.78
CA LEU A 42 -5.23 -17.69 26.64
C LEU A 42 -5.73 -18.81 27.55
N GLY A 43 -5.18 -20.03 27.45
CA GLY A 43 -5.49 -21.20 28.27
C GLY A 43 -6.79 -21.92 27.89
N ASP A 44 -7.51 -21.42 26.88
CA ASP A 44 -8.80 -21.95 26.40
C ASP A 44 -8.84 -22.00 24.87
N TYR A 45 -9.80 -22.72 24.30
CA TYR A 45 -10.10 -22.64 22.87
C TYR A 45 -10.85 -21.32 22.55
N ALA A 46 -10.08 -20.24 22.37
CA ALA A 46 -10.53 -19.02 21.73
C ALA A 46 -10.04 -19.00 20.28
N PHE A 47 -10.98 -18.84 19.36
CA PHE A 47 -10.76 -19.04 17.93
C PHE A 47 -11.50 -17.98 17.11
N PHE A 48 -10.82 -17.44 16.09
CA PHE A 48 -11.46 -16.68 15.02
C PHE A 48 -11.00 -17.19 13.68
N GLU A 49 -11.94 -17.37 12.75
CA GLU A 49 -11.68 -17.70 11.36
C GLU A 49 -12.54 -16.82 10.45
N GLY A 50 -11.93 -16.18 9.47
CA GLY A 50 -12.65 -15.26 8.61
C GLY A 50 -11.92 -14.85 7.35
N LYS A 51 -12.55 -13.92 6.65
CA LYS A 51 -12.07 -13.31 5.41
C LYS A 51 -11.96 -11.81 5.60
N LEU A 52 -10.77 -11.27 5.33
CA LEU A 52 -10.56 -9.84 5.19
C LEU A 52 -10.58 -9.48 3.72
N LYS A 53 -11.41 -8.50 3.37
CA LYS A 53 -11.44 -7.86 2.06
C LYS A 53 -11.09 -6.39 2.18
N TRP A 54 -10.54 -5.83 1.12
CA TRP A 54 -10.24 -4.39 1.05
C TRP A 54 -10.39 -3.84 -0.37
N ASP A 55 -10.52 -2.52 -0.46
CA ASP A 55 -10.58 -1.76 -1.71
C ASP A 55 -9.37 -0.82 -1.87
N ASP A 56 -9.21 -0.29 -3.09
CA ASP A 56 -8.12 0.63 -3.45
C ASP A 56 -8.23 2.00 -2.76
N ASN A 57 -9.28 2.25 -1.98
CA ASN A 57 -9.49 3.50 -1.24
C ASN A 57 -9.24 3.32 0.27
N GLY A 58 -8.65 2.18 0.68
CA GLY A 58 -8.35 1.88 2.08
C GLY A 58 -9.57 1.46 2.89
N GLY A 59 -10.70 1.20 2.23
CA GLY A 59 -11.86 0.56 2.84
C GLY A 59 -11.59 -0.92 3.08
N TYR A 60 -12.03 -1.45 4.22
CA TYR A 60 -11.92 -2.88 4.53
C TYR A 60 -13.19 -3.44 5.16
N SER A 61 -13.34 -4.75 5.03
CA SER A 61 -14.36 -5.54 5.72
C SER A 61 -13.77 -6.87 6.17
N VAL A 62 -14.06 -7.27 7.40
CA VAL A 62 -13.78 -8.60 7.92
C VAL A 62 -15.12 -9.29 8.19
N ASP A 63 -15.26 -10.51 7.70
CA ASP A 63 -16.42 -11.37 7.89
C ASP A 63 -15.92 -12.75 8.34
N GLY A 64 -16.33 -13.21 9.51
CA GLY A 64 -15.81 -14.44 10.09
C GLY A 64 -16.49 -14.88 11.37
N HIS A 65 -16.17 -16.10 11.78
CA HIS A 65 -16.75 -16.77 12.92
C HIS A 65 -15.83 -16.62 14.12
N LEU A 66 -16.40 -16.19 15.24
CA LEU A 66 -15.74 -16.12 16.53
C LEU A 66 -16.32 -17.23 17.42
N LEU A 67 -15.44 -18.06 17.98
CA LEU A 67 -15.79 -19.17 18.85
C LEU A 67 -14.99 -19.07 20.15
N CYS A 68 -15.66 -19.25 21.28
CA CYS A 68 -15.00 -19.34 22.58
C CYS A 68 -15.63 -20.44 23.44
N ASP A 69 -14.82 -21.40 23.88
CA ASP A 69 -15.25 -22.52 24.72
C ASP A 69 -14.59 -22.51 26.10
N ASN A 70 -15.30 -23.03 27.10
CA ASN A 70 -14.80 -23.40 28.42
C ASN A 70 -14.30 -22.29 29.38
N ARG A 71 -14.87 -21.08 29.39
CA ARG A 71 -14.73 -20.15 30.54
C ARG A 71 -15.99 -19.40 30.92
N ASP A 72 -16.47 -19.70 32.12
CA ASP A 72 -17.35 -18.78 32.83
C ASP A 72 -16.67 -17.43 33.03
N HIS A 73 -17.43 -16.34 32.91
CA HIS A 73 -16.98 -14.99 33.24
C HIS A 73 -15.86 -14.43 32.33
N THR A 74 -15.71 -14.97 31.11
CA THR A 74 -14.81 -14.44 30.08
C THR A 74 -15.60 -14.05 28.83
N THR A 75 -15.23 -12.93 28.23
CA THR A 75 -15.77 -12.48 26.93
C THR A 75 -14.68 -12.38 25.88
N LEU A 76 -15.02 -12.67 24.63
CA LEU A 76 -14.12 -12.62 23.49
C LEU A 76 -14.60 -11.57 22.47
N ARG A 77 -13.66 -10.85 21.86
CA ARG A 77 -13.92 -9.90 20.77
C ARG A 77 -12.76 -9.79 19.80
N LEU A 78 -13.05 -9.36 18.58
CA LEU A 78 -12.05 -8.91 17.61
C LEU A 78 -11.79 -7.41 17.84
N GLU A 79 -10.52 -7.05 18.02
CA GLU A 79 -10.08 -5.65 17.97
C GLU A 79 -9.36 -5.35 16.67
N TYR A 80 -9.61 -4.17 16.13
CA TYR A 80 -9.12 -3.76 14.82
C TYR A 80 -8.84 -2.26 14.76
N GLY A 81 -7.79 -1.87 14.06
CA GLY A 81 -7.42 -0.45 13.94
C GLY A 81 -6.18 -0.21 13.09
N GLY A 82 -5.97 1.06 12.74
CA GLY A 82 -4.73 1.56 12.14
C GLY A 82 -3.67 1.91 13.20
N GLU A 83 -2.47 2.26 12.77
CA GLU A 83 -1.38 2.65 13.70
C GLU A 83 -1.66 4.00 14.40
N THR A 84 -2.43 4.89 13.77
CA THR A 84 -2.75 6.23 14.30
C THR A 84 -4.20 6.38 14.76
N GLU A 85 -5.12 5.51 14.30
CA GLU A 85 -6.50 5.50 14.77
C GLU A 85 -6.66 4.84 16.16
N SER A 86 -7.71 5.26 16.88
CA SER A 86 -8.14 4.54 18.07
C SER A 86 -8.68 3.16 17.69
N TRP A 87 -8.24 2.14 18.41
CA TRP A 87 -8.68 0.77 18.23
C TRP A 87 -10.20 0.63 18.39
N LYS A 88 -10.82 0.00 17.40
CA LYS A 88 -12.24 -0.36 17.37
C LYS A 88 -12.40 -1.81 17.83
N LYS A 89 -13.60 -2.15 18.27
CA LYS A 89 -13.94 -3.45 18.84
C LYS A 89 -15.20 -3.99 18.16
N SER A 90 -15.24 -5.28 17.89
CA SER A 90 -16.46 -5.98 17.50
C SER A 90 -17.42 -6.09 18.68
N GLU A 91 -18.60 -6.66 18.42
CA GLU A 91 -19.44 -7.17 19.50
C GLU A 91 -18.71 -8.25 20.30
N GLU A 92 -19.00 -8.31 21.61
CA GLU A 92 -18.45 -9.30 22.53
C GLU A 92 -19.33 -10.56 22.54
N ILE A 93 -18.71 -11.72 22.76
CA ILE A 93 -19.39 -13.01 22.98
C ILE A 93 -18.96 -13.62 24.30
N GLY A 94 -19.83 -14.41 24.93
CA GLY A 94 -19.50 -15.14 26.14
C GLY A 94 -18.77 -16.46 25.83
N CYS A 95 -17.77 -16.81 26.63
CA CYS A 95 -17.01 -18.06 26.48
C CYS A 95 -17.72 -19.30 27.06
N ARG A 96 -18.97 -19.52 26.66
CA ARG A 96 -19.84 -20.63 27.12
C ARG A 96 -20.27 -21.56 25.97
N GLY A 97 -19.37 -21.79 25.02
CA GLY A 97 -19.68 -22.51 23.79
C GLY A 97 -20.53 -21.70 22.83
N GLU A 98 -20.50 -20.37 22.94
CA GLU A 98 -21.15 -19.48 21.99
C GLU A 98 -20.29 -19.34 20.74
N GLU A 99 -20.95 -19.40 19.59
CA GLU A 99 -20.39 -19.05 18.29
C GLU A 99 -21.15 -17.83 17.76
N LYS A 100 -20.42 -16.89 17.16
CA LYS A 100 -21.05 -15.72 16.54
C LYS A 100 -20.34 -15.33 15.26
N ASN A 101 -21.14 -14.96 14.26
CA ASN A 101 -20.62 -14.29 13.08
C ASN A 101 -20.28 -12.83 13.42
N ILE A 102 -19.06 -12.42 13.14
CA ILE A 102 -18.55 -11.08 13.33
C ILE A 102 -18.32 -10.46 11.97
N VAL A 103 -19.03 -9.36 11.72
CA VAL A 103 -18.82 -8.51 10.55
C VAL A 103 -18.36 -7.14 11.03
N VAL A 104 -17.15 -6.76 10.66
CA VAL A 104 -16.61 -5.43 10.95
C VAL A 104 -16.14 -4.79 9.66
N SER A 105 -16.23 -3.46 9.58
CA SER A 105 -15.73 -2.72 8.43
C SER A 105 -15.25 -1.36 8.86
N GLY A 106 -14.41 -0.76 8.02
CA GLY A 106 -13.86 0.55 8.29
C GLY A 106 -13.11 1.08 7.09
N LYS A 107 -12.43 2.20 7.33
CA LYS A 107 -11.52 2.82 6.39
C LYS A 107 -10.26 3.19 7.15
N LEU A 108 -9.10 2.96 6.55
CA LEU A 108 -7.83 3.39 7.11
C LEU A 108 -7.40 4.74 6.54
N ALA A 109 -6.58 5.46 7.29
CA ALA A 109 -5.85 6.58 6.71
C ALA A 109 -4.78 6.06 5.73
N PRO A 110 -4.37 6.89 4.77
CA PRO A 110 -3.28 6.57 3.85
C PRO A 110 -2.01 6.11 4.58
N ASN A 111 -1.36 5.08 4.04
CA ASN A 111 -0.14 4.47 4.60
C ASN A 111 -0.29 3.82 5.99
N GLU A 112 -1.51 3.64 6.49
CA GLU A 112 -1.74 2.86 7.70
C GLU A 112 -1.93 1.38 7.39
N LYS A 113 -1.35 0.54 8.25
CA LYS A 113 -1.60 -0.90 8.24
C LYS A 113 -2.79 -1.23 9.12
N LEU A 114 -3.63 -2.15 8.67
CA LEU A 114 -4.66 -2.74 9.53
C LEU A 114 -3.98 -3.70 10.48
N GLU A 115 -4.24 -3.58 11.77
CA GLU A 115 -3.91 -4.62 12.73
C GLU A 115 -5.20 -5.23 13.27
N LEU A 116 -5.25 -6.57 13.29
CA LEU A 116 -6.33 -7.37 13.84
C LEU A 116 -5.78 -8.22 14.99
N ARG A 117 -6.54 -8.35 16.08
CA ARG A 117 -6.18 -9.22 17.21
C ARG A 117 -7.41 -9.68 17.98
N LEU A 118 -7.30 -10.77 18.72
CA LEU A 118 -8.34 -11.18 19.65
C LEU A 118 -8.07 -10.59 21.04
N GLY A 119 -9.13 -10.06 21.65
CA GLY A 119 -9.14 -9.60 23.04
C GLY A 119 -10.04 -10.48 23.89
N SER A 120 -9.52 -10.96 25.02
CA SER A 120 -10.25 -11.72 26.03
C SER A 120 -10.33 -10.90 27.31
N ALA A 121 -11.54 -10.56 27.75
CA ALA A 121 -11.77 -9.79 28.97
C ALA A 121 -12.29 -10.69 30.10
N MET A 122 -11.59 -10.66 31.24
CA MET A 122 -11.94 -11.39 32.46
C MET A 122 -12.78 -10.52 33.38
N THR A 123 -13.77 -11.11 34.04
CA THR A 123 -14.68 -10.38 34.95
C THR A 123 -13.98 -9.78 36.17
N GLU A 124 -12.85 -10.35 36.60
CA GLU A 124 -12.04 -9.85 37.72
C GLU A 124 -11.08 -8.70 37.35
N GLY A 125 -11.16 -8.22 36.11
CA GLY A 125 -10.45 -7.03 35.64
C GLY A 125 -9.22 -7.35 34.81
N GLY A 126 -9.21 -6.89 33.56
CA GLY A 126 -8.10 -7.02 32.63
C GLY A 126 -8.53 -7.55 31.27
N THR A 127 -7.86 -7.12 30.21
CA THR A 127 -7.99 -7.70 28.87
C THR A 127 -6.64 -8.26 28.44
N GLN A 128 -6.64 -9.54 28.05
CA GLN A 128 -5.51 -10.19 27.42
C GLN A 128 -5.69 -10.16 25.90
N TYR A 129 -4.59 -10.05 25.17
CA TYR A 129 -4.62 -9.99 23.70
C TYR A 129 -3.75 -11.08 23.10
N THR A 130 -4.18 -11.63 21.96
CA THR A 130 -3.29 -12.43 21.11
C THR A 130 -2.22 -11.54 20.48
N ALA A 131 -1.20 -12.17 19.89
CA ALA A 131 -0.39 -11.48 18.90
C ALA A 131 -1.30 -10.95 17.78
N GLY A 132 -1.10 -9.68 17.41
CA GLY A 132 -1.82 -9.07 16.30
C GLY A 132 -1.28 -9.55 14.95
N GLN A 133 -2.18 -9.67 13.98
CA GLN A 133 -1.82 -9.82 12.57
C GLN A 133 -1.93 -8.46 11.89
N LYS A 134 -0.87 -8.08 11.17
CA LYS A 134 -0.78 -6.81 10.46
C LYS A 134 -0.94 -7.03 8.98
N PHE A 135 -1.84 -6.27 8.36
CA PHE A 135 -2.14 -6.32 6.94
C PHE A 135 -1.83 -4.97 6.31
N ASP A 136 -1.03 -4.99 5.24
CA ASP A 136 -0.81 -3.82 4.41
C ASP A 136 -1.95 -3.72 3.39
N ILE A 137 -3.08 -3.21 3.88
CA ILE A 137 -4.29 -2.92 3.09
C ILE A 137 -4.46 -1.43 2.83
N SER A 138 -3.42 -0.63 3.13
CA SER A 138 -3.36 0.76 2.71
C SER A 138 -3.76 0.81 1.24
N PRO A 139 -4.53 1.83 0.78
CA PRO A 139 -4.68 2.11 -0.65
C PRO A 139 -3.31 1.88 -1.26
N SER A 140 -3.14 0.86 -2.12
CA SER A 140 -1.79 0.45 -2.50
C SER A 140 -1.14 1.72 -2.99
N GLY A 141 -0.08 2.18 -2.31
CA GLY A 141 0.34 3.58 -2.41
C GLY A 141 0.44 4.05 -3.86
N ARG A 142 0.75 3.10 -4.76
CA ARG A 142 0.60 3.06 -6.22
C ARG A 142 -0.79 3.38 -6.75
N SER A 143 -1.21 4.63 -6.58
CA SER A 143 -2.24 5.20 -7.44
C SER A 143 -1.69 5.36 -8.86
N LYS A 144 -2.55 5.16 -9.86
CA LYS A 144 -2.22 5.26 -11.29
C LYS A 144 -3.20 6.21 -11.98
N THR A 145 -2.69 7.07 -12.86
CA THR A 145 -3.53 7.78 -13.83
C THR A 145 -2.91 7.78 -15.22
N SER A 146 -3.74 7.71 -16.26
CA SER A 146 -3.29 7.92 -17.63
C SER A 146 -2.93 9.39 -17.84
N VAL A 147 -1.83 9.63 -18.54
CA VAL A 147 -1.35 10.97 -18.88
C VAL A 147 -1.11 11.05 -20.38
N GLY A 148 -1.76 12.01 -21.02
CA GLY A 148 -1.63 12.27 -22.45
C GLY A 148 -1.44 13.76 -22.74
N PHE A 149 -0.53 14.08 -23.66
CA PHE A 149 -0.33 15.40 -24.24
C PHE A 149 -0.31 15.30 -25.76
N SER A 150 -0.84 16.30 -26.44
CA SER A 150 -0.76 16.42 -27.89
C SER A 150 -0.66 17.90 -28.26
N VAL A 151 0.37 18.25 -29.02
CA VAL A 151 0.58 19.60 -29.56
C VAL A 151 0.65 19.51 -31.07
N ASN A 152 -0.03 20.44 -31.76
CA ASN A 152 0.14 20.63 -33.19
C ASN A 152 0.97 21.90 -33.41
N ARG A 153 2.11 21.74 -34.09
CA ARG A 153 3.02 22.84 -34.40
C ARG A 153 3.38 22.82 -35.87
N ASP A 154 2.87 23.80 -36.62
CA ASP A 154 3.10 23.96 -38.05
C ASP A 154 2.76 22.70 -38.86
N GLY A 155 1.67 22.02 -38.49
CA GLY A 155 1.20 20.78 -39.11
C GLY A 155 1.90 19.51 -38.62
N ASN A 156 2.89 19.63 -37.74
CA ASN A 156 3.56 18.51 -37.10
C ASN A 156 2.84 18.16 -35.79
N VAL A 157 2.71 16.87 -35.49
CA VAL A 157 1.98 16.39 -34.31
C VAL A 157 2.97 15.76 -33.35
N LEU A 158 3.09 16.38 -32.18
CA LEU A 158 3.97 15.95 -31.09
C LEU A 158 3.12 15.44 -29.93
N LYS A 159 3.42 14.25 -29.41
CA LYS A 159 2.60 13.63 -28.36
C LYS A 159 3.43 12.97 -27.29
N PHE A 160 2.81 12.88 -26.11
CA PHE A 160 3.17 11.92 -25.09
C PHE A 160 1.92 11.12 -24.73
N ASN A 161 2.03 9.79 -24.66
CA ASN A 161 1.02 8.93 -24.07
C ASN A 161 1.67 8.01 -23.06
N GLY A 162 1.17 8.02 -21.83
CA GLY A 162 1.76 7.23 -20.77
C GLY A 162 0.91 7.20 -19.53
N GLU A 163 1.61 6.99 -18.44
CA GLU A 163 1.04 6.64 -17.16
C GLU A 163 1.87 7.27 -16.06
N LEU A 164 1.18 7.89 -15.10
CA LEU A 164 1.74 8.36 -13.86
C LEU A 164 1.35 7.37 -12.76
N THR A 165 2.34 6.86 -12.04
CA THR A 165 2.17 6.08 -10.81
C THR A 165 2.84 6.82 -9.66
N TRP A 166 2.22 6.89 -8.49
CA TRP A 166 2.81 7.49 -7.29
C TRP A 166 2.54 6.65 -6.07
N ASP A 167 3.30 6.79 -4.98
CA ASP A 167 3.20 5.94 -3.78
C ASP A 167 2.37 6.55 -2.62
N GLY A 168 1.79 7.73 -2.82
CA GLY A 168 1.07 8.49 -1.77
C GLY A 168 1.98 9.21 -0.77
N SER A 169 3.28 8.92 -0.76
CA SER A 169 4.31 9.57 0.06
C SER A 169 5.10 10.65 -0.71
N GLY A 170 4.64 10.98 -1.91
CA GLY A 170 5.25 11.93 -2.83
C GLY A 170 6.26 11.32 -3.80
N ALA A 171 6.55 10.02 -3.75
CA ALA A 171 7.36 9.37 -4.77
C ALA A 171 6.50 9.06 -6.00
N TYR A 172 7.04 9.31 -7.20
CA TYR A 172 6.32 9.11 -8.45
C TYR A 172 7.21 8.55 -9.56
N THR A 173 6.56 7.94 -10.55
CA THR A 173 7.13 7.52 -11.83
C THR A 173 6.15 7.87 -12.94
N VAL A 174 6.66 8.49 -14.01
CA VAL A 174 5.94 8.73 -15.26
C VAL A 174 6.62 7.94 -16.36
N ALA A 175 5.89 7.01 -16.98
CA ALA A 175 6.39 6.16 -18.05
C ALA A 175 5.46 6.20 -19.26
N GLY A 176 6.02 6.25 -20.47
CA GLY A 176 5.21 6.31 -21.68
C GLY A 176 6.02 6.43 -22.96
N GLU A 177 5.33 6.75 -24.04
CA GLU A 177 5.92 6.98 -25.36
C GLU A 177 5.78 8.45 -25.75
N LEU A 178 6.91 9.06 -26.10
CA LEU A 178 6.97 10.30 -26.86
C LEU A 178 6.93 9.98 -28.35
N SER A 179 6.22 10.80 -29.12
CA SER A 179 6.20 10.70 -30.59
C SER A 179 6.25 12.07 -31.24
N ALA A 180 7.00 12.15 -32.34
CA ALA A 180 7.14 13.33 -33.16
C ALA A 180 6.83 12.94 -34.62
N LYS A 181 5.63 13.28 -35.10
CA LYS A 181 5.23 13.06 -36.49
C LYS A 181 5.34 14.36 -37.26
N CYS A 182 6.32 14.41 -38.18
CA CYS A 182 6.63 15.62 -38.92
C CYS A 182 6.34 15.49 -40.42
N TRP A 183 5.87 16.57 -41.05
CA TRP A 183 5.53 16.63 -42.48
C TRP A 183 6.52 17.44 -43.30
N ASN A 184 7.40 18.21 -42.66
CA ASN A 184 8.42 19.03 -43.33
C ASN A 184 9.83 18.62 -42.87
N THR A 185 10.85 19.15 -43.56
CA THR A 185 12.27 18.88 -43.28
C THR A 185 12.82 19.63 -42.06
N ALA A 186 11.99 20.42 -41.36
CA ALA A 186 12.45 21.14 -40.20
C ALA A 186 12.55 20.19 -39.00
N ARG A 187 13.73 20.13 -38.37
CA ARG A 187 13.93 19.33 -37.17
C ARG A 187 13.05 19.87 -36.05
N GLN A 188 12.12 19.03 -35.58
CA GLN A 188 11.40 19.23 -34.33
C GLN A 188 11.84 18.18 -33.31
N THR A 189 12.06 18.62 -32.08
CA THR A 189 12.27 17.75 -30.91
C THR A 189 11.13 17.93 -29.92
N VAL A 190 10.81 16.86 -29.20
CA VAL A 190 9.81 16.82 -28.14
C VAL A 190 10.38 16.11 -26.91
N TRP A 191 10.05 16.62 -25.73
CA TRP A 191 10.38 16.01 -24.44
C TRP A 191 9.25 16.21 -23.44
N LEU A 192 9.26 15.41 -22.38
CA LEU A 192 8.40 15.62 -21.22
C LEU A 192 9.13 16.54 -20.22
N GLU A 193 8.48 17.61 -19.81
CA GLU A 193 8.91 18.42 -18.67
C GLU A 193 8.13 18.00 -17.42
N TYR A 194 8.83 17.86 -16.31
CA TYR A 194 8.27 17.41 -15.04
C TYR A 194 8.94 18.09 -13.84
N GLY A 195 8.20 18.26 -12.74
CA GLY A 195 8.74 18.81 -11.49
C GLY A 195 7.65 19.08 -10.45
N GLY A 196 8.04 19.29 -9.19
CA GLY A 196 7.14 19.78 -8.16
C GLY A 196 6.80 21.27 -8.35
N THR A 197 5.68 21.71 -7.77
CA THR A 197 5.29 23.13 -7.75
C THR A 197 6.34 24.06 -7.12
N SER A 198 7.18 23.53 -6.23
CA SER A 198 8.30 24.26 -5.62
C SER A 198 9.66 24.02 -6.29
N GLU A 199 9.74 23.09 -7.26
CA GLU A 199 10.97 22.71 -7.93
C GLU A 199 11.16 23.42 -9.28
N SER A 200 12.41 23.49 -9.73
CA SER A 200 12.71 23.78 -11.13
C SER A 200 12.32 22.60 -12.02
N TRP A 201 11.84 22.90 -13.22
CA TRP A 201 11.51 21.91 -14.24
C TRP A 201 12.72 21.05 -14.64
N LYS A 202 12.48 19.75 -14.74
CA LYS A 202 13.40 18.72 -15.25
C LYS A 202 12.88 18.23 -16.59
N HIS A 203 13.77 17.75 -17.47
CA HIS A 203 13.41 17.27 -18.80
C HIS A 203 13.72 15.77 -18.92
N SER A 204 12.87 15.03 -19.64
CA SER A 204 13.16 13.66 -20.07
C SER A 204 14.20 13.65 -21.20
N SER A 205 14.54 12.45 -21.68
CA SER A 205 15.13 12.31 -23.01
C SER A 205 14.20 12.90 -24.08
N GLU A 206 14.80 13.38 -25.16
CA GLU A 206 14.11 13.96 -26.30
C GLU A 206 13.88 12.93 -27.41
N VAL A 207 12.80 13.12 -28.17
CA VAL A 207 12.53 12.43 -29.44
C VAL A 207 12.43 13.47 -30.54
N ASP A 208 13.00 13.18 -31.70
CA ASP A 208 12.92 14.05 -32.87
C ASP A 208 12.17 13.40 -34.04
N CYS A 209 11.88 14.20 -35.06
CA CYS A 209 11.21 13.74 -36.27
C CYS A 209 11.89 12.54 -36.96
N ASN A 210 13.20 12.36 -36.78
CA ASN A 210 13.95 11.28 -37.42
C ASN A 210 13.79 9.96 -36.66
N SER A 211 13.69 10.03 -35.34
CA SER A 211 13.45 8.90 -34.45
C SER A 211 11.98 8.49 -34.42
N GLY A 212 11.06 9.42 -34.66
CA GLY A 212 9.62 9.16 -34.79
C GLY A 212 8.92 8.92 -33.45
N SER A 213 9.41 7.97 -32.66
CA SER A 213 8.91 7.69 -31.30
C SER A 213 10.01 7.16 -30.38
N GLY A 214 9.84 7.33 -29.07
CA GLY A 214 10.77 6.85 -28.07
C GLY A 214 10.11 6.68 -26.70
N ARG A 215 10.44 5.59 -26.01
CA ARG A 215 9.97 5.34 -24.65
C ARG A 215 10.76 6.19 -23.66
N ILE A 216 10.04 6.81 -22.72
CA ILE A 216 10.63 7.53 -21.60
C ILE A 216 10.09 6.99 -20.28
N GLU A 217 10.93 7.08 -19.26
CA GLU A 217 10.59 6.77 -17.88
C GLU A 217 11.36 7.76 -16.99
N VAL A 218 10.63 8.52 -16.19
CA VAL A 218 11.19 9.49 -15.25
C VAL A 218 10.59 9.27 -13.88
N SER A 219 11.40 9.38 -12.84
CA SER A 219 10.97 9.18 -11.46
C SER A 219 11.51 10.28 -10.56
N GLY A 220 10.81 10.52 -9.45
CA GLY A 220 11.22 11.50 -8.47
C GLY A 220 10.48 11.35 -7.15
N LYS A 221 10.79 12.23 -6.21
CA LYS A 221 10.09 12.36 -4.94
C LYS A 221 9.86 13.83 -4.63
N LEU A 222 8.63 14.21 -4.32
CA LEU A 222 8.26 15.58 -3.97
C LEU A 222 8.25 15.78 -2.46
N ALA A 223 8.41 17.04 -2.04
CA ALA A 223 8.22 17.44 -0.65
C ALA A 223 6.71 17.38 -0.29
N PRO A 224 6.36 17.10 0.98
CA PRO A 224 4.96 17.09 1.42
C PRO A 224 4.21 18.38 1.06
N GLY A 225 3.02 18.22 0.47
CA GLY A 225 2.14 19.33 0.05
C GLY A 225 2.46 19.91 -1.34
N ASP A 226 3.54 19.47 -1.98
CA ASP A 226 3.87 19.88 -3.35
C ASP A 226 3.09 19.05 -4.38
N LYS A 227 2.70 19.67 -5.50
CA LYS A 227 1.99 18.98 -6.59
C LYS A 227 2.94 18.63 -7.72
N LEU A 228 2.73 17.48 -8.36
CA LEU A 228 3.48 17.12 -9.56
C LEU A 228 2.92 17.90 -10.75
N GLU A 229 3.79 18.59 -11.47
CA GLU A 229 3.47 19.30 -12.69
C GLU A 229 4.09 18.58 -13.89
N LEU A 230 3.29 18.37 -14.94
CA LEU A 230 3.73 17.75 -16.20
C LEU A 230 3.31 18.62 -17.39
N ARG A 231 4.17 18.73 -18.40
CA ARG A 231 3.82 19.31 -19.72
C ARG A 231 4.75 18.80 -20.81
N LEU A 232 4.36 19.00 -22.06
CA LEU A 232 5.18 18.68 -23.22
C LEU A 232 6.00 19.89 -23.63
N GLY A 233 7.32 19.76 -23.65
CA GLY A 233 8.23 20.74 -24.25
C GLY A 233 8.55 20.37 -25.70
N ASN A 234 8.72 21.36 -26.56
CA ASN A 234 9.16 21.13 -27.93
C ASN A 234 9.97 22.28 -28.50
N TRP A 235 10.84 21.98 -29.45
CA TRP A 235 11.68 22.96 -30.13
C TRP A 235 11.63 22.79 -31.65
N LEU A 236 11.68 23.92 -32.37
CA LEU A 236 11.75 23.97 -33.84
C LEU A 236 13.04 24.69 -34.26
N GLN A 237 13.88 24.01 -35.04
CA GLN A 237 15.18 24.52 -35.46
C GLN A 237 15.12 25.78 -36.35
N LEU A 238 14.10 25.91 -37.20
CA LEU A 238 13.97 27.02 -38.15
C LEU A 238 13.10 28.16 -37.58
N GLY A 239 13.69 28.96 -36.68
CA GLY A 239 13.14 30.26 -36.26
C GLY A 239 11.95 30.22 -35.28
N GLY A 240 11.51 29.03 -34.83
CA GLY A 240 10.34 28.90 -33.97
C GLY A 240 10.61 28.92 -32.47
N GLY A 241 11.85 28.63 -32.03
CA GLY A 241 12.18 28.55 -30.60
C GLY A 241 11.43 27.44 -29.84
N THR A 242 11.52 27.48 -28.51
CA THR A 242 10.88 26.51 -27.63
C THR A 242 9.44 26.88 -27.33
N GLN A 243 8.54 25.88 -27.33
CA GLN A 243 7.15 26.01 -26.91
C GLN A 243 6.80 24.91 -25.92
N THR A 244 5.78 25.15 -25.11
CA THR A 244 5.27 24.16 -24.14
C THR A 244 3.76 24.00 -24.27
N SER A 245 3.26 22.80 -23.98
CA SER A 245 1.82 22.55 -23.87
C SER A 245 1.24 23.20 -22.61
N GLU A 246 -0.09 23.16 -22.49
CA GLU A 246 -0.74 23.37 -21.19
C GLU A 246 -0.19 22.39 -20.14
N ARG A 247 -0.11 22.92 -18.92
CA ARG A 247 0.36 22.20 -17.75
C ARG A 247 -0.76 21.37 -17.13
N LYS A 248 -0.45 20.12 -16.81
CA LYS A 248 -1.30 19.27 -15.95
C LYS A 248 -0.68 19.18 -14.56
N GLN A 249 -1.53 19.27 -13.54
CA GLN A 249 -1.12 19.14 -12.14
C GLN A 249 -1.77 17.91 -11.52
N PHE A 250 -1.02 17.20 -10.69
CA PHE A 250 -1.45 16.01 -9.99
C PHE A 250 -1.17 16.16 -8.51
N ASP A 251 -2.19 15.86 -7.70
CA ASP A 251 -2.00 15.66 -6.28
C ASP A 251 -1.53 14.23 -6.06
N ILE A 252 -0.31 14.07 -5.57
CA ILE A 252 0.34 12.77 -5.41
C ILE A 252 0.58 12.41 -3.93
N PHE A 253 0.04 13.24 -3.03
CA PHE A 253 -0.11 12.91 -1.62
C PHE A 253 -1.55 12.47 -1.41
N SER A 254 -1.72 11.31 -0.80
CA SER A 254 -3.02 10.74 -0.44
C SER A 254 -3.19 10.78 1.05
#